data_AF-A0A941CB06-F1
#
_entry.id   AF-A0A941CB06-F1
#
_cell.length_a   1.000
_cell.length_b   1.000
_cell.length_c   1.000
_cell.angle_alpha   90.00
_cell.angle_beta   90.00
_cell.angle_gamma   90.00
#
_symmetry.space_group_name_H-M   'P 1'
#
loop_
_entity.id
_entity.type
_entity.pdbx_description
1 polymer ?
#
loop_
_entity_poly.entity_id
_entity_poly.type
_entity_poly.pdbx_seq_one_letter_code
_entity_poly.pdbx_strand_id
1 'polypeptide(L)'
;MNTKVLYTIAAGLVLSTATITAQATDCATTASIAYEHAKVKNYEAAEAPLWKVRKECPTYSVATFQFGQKLLAAKYKKAEAGQKNALANDMIALWKERKQYFPAKTKIGDMHASIGQLMHDNKIGTKETQYAEFHKAWTEDKANVSNPKNVYTYFSLLVDLHGEGKKGIQDVFDLYDDVIEKIENEESEKAKTISELTEKEESGTQLSNKEKKKLKRSGIILSNYSKVKAGVNQKLGELADCKNLIPLYNTQFDAKKSDINWVKSASRRMYSKECTDDPLFFKLVESQHNLEPSAKTAYYLGILALKDKKTSVALKYFNQSAELETKASDKAKVYFKIGEVMKKQGSKGKARSYYRKALKQKPSMGVCYLRIASMIASSANSCGDDVFSKRAVYWLAENYARRAGKVDPSLKSTASKTAANYKAKAPSKTDIFNNPEIKTVKIGCWIGETVRVPKL
;
A
#
# COMPACT_ATOMS: atom_id res chain seq x y z
N MET A 1 105.84 27.46 63.75
CA MET A 1 106.24 27.25 62.35
C MET A 1 104.98 27.02 61.51
N ASN A 2 104.80 27.89 60.51
CA ASN A 2 103.98 27.82 59.28
C ASN A 2 103.46 26.40 58.90
N THR A 3 102.31 26.18 58.24
CA THR A 3 101.89 26.82 56.97
C THR A 3 100.47 26.34 56.55
N LYS A 4 99.64 27.30 56.09
CA LYS A 4 98.62 27.31 55.00
C LYS A 4 97.72 26.08 54.66
N VAL A 5 96.40 26.33 54.78
CA VAL A 5 95.33 26.31 53.73
C VAL A 5 95.37 25.27 52.60
N LEU A 6 94.28 24.49 52.45
CA LEU A 6 93.51 24.38 51.19
C LEU A 6 92.17 23.63 51.38
N TYR A 7 91.08 24.31 51.01
CA TYR A 7 89.73 23.78 50.84
C TYR A 7 89.68 22.82 49.64
N THR A 8 89.01 21.68 49.78
CA THR A 8 88.48 20.91 48.64
C THR A 8 87.03 20.53 48.92
N ILE A 9 86.16 21.00 48.02
CA ILE A 9 84.73 20.73 47.93
C ILE A 9 84.57 19.33 47.35
N ALA A 10 83.88 18.43 48.06
CA ALA A 10 83.45 17.14 47.53
C ALA A 10 81.92 17.15 47.35
N ALA A 11 81.49 17.44 46.12
CA ALA A 11 80.12 17.22 45.66
C ALA A 11 79.95 15.73 45.31
N GLY A 12 79.34 14.96 46.22
CA GLY A 12 78.96 13.57 46.01
C GLY A 12 77.54 13.45 45.49
N LEU A 13 77.43 13.01 44.24
CA LEU A 13 76.24 12.80 43.42
C LEU A 13 75.21 11.86 44.12
N VAL A 14 74.08 12.40 44.56
CA VAL A 14 72.90 11.59 44.89
C VAL A 14 72.15 11.30 43.59
N LEU A 15 72.24 10.08 43.09
CA LEU A 15 71.33 9.57 42.06
C LEU A 15 69.91 9.55 42.64
N SER A 16 69.15 10.62 42.35
CA SER A 16 67.71 10.59 42.46
C SER A 16 67.17 9.88 41.22
N THR A 17 66.65 8.67 41.41
CA THR A 17 65.71 8.06 40.47
C THR A 17 64.48 8.97 40.43
N ALA A 18 64.42 9.86 39.45
CA ALA A 18 63.21 10.58 39.14
C ALA A 18 62.18 9.55 38.65
N THR A 19 61.32 9.07 39.56
CA THR A 19 60.03 8.53 39.18
C THR A 19 59.30 9.65 38.45
N ILE A 20 59.20 9.53 37.13
CA ILE A 20 58.28 10.33 36.33
C ILE A 20 56.88 9.92 36.80
N THR A 21 56.34 10.65 37.78
CA THR A 21 54.92 10.57 38.09
C THR A 21 54.18 11.17 36.90
N ALA A 22 53.63 10.31 36.04
CA ALA A 22 52.57 10.73 35.14
C ALA A 22 51.52 11.47 35.98
N GLN A 23 51.21 12.72 35.64
CA GLN A 23 50.10 13.44 36.27
C GLN A 23 48.88 12.53 36.21
N ALA A 24 48.31 12.18 37.37
CA ALA A 24 47.06 11.46 37.41
C ALA A 24 46.02 12.28 36.62
N THR A 25 45.50 11.72 35.53
CA THR A 25 44.45 12.39 34.75
C THR A 25 43.24 12.58 35.65
N ASP A 26 42.92 13.82 36.01
CA ASP A 26 41.66 14.15 36.67
C ASP A 26 40.52 14.08 35.65
N CYS A 27 40.02 12.86 35.45
CA CYS A 27 38.91 12.54 34.57
C CYS A 27 37.65 13.33 34.93
N ALA A 28 37.41 13.58 36.23
CA ALA A 28 36.20 14.24 36.70
C ALA A 28 36.19 15.72 36.32
N THR A 29 37.28 16.43 36.58
CA THR A 29 37.42 17.85 36.21
C THR A 29 37.41 18.02 34.70
N THR A 30 38.16 17.20 33.96
CA THR A 30 38.21 17.30 32.49
C THR A 30 36.84 17.01 31.85
N ALA A 31 36.12 16.01 32.37
CA ALA A 31 34.78 15.69 31.90
C ALA A 31 33.76 16.77 32.24
N SER A 32 33.84 17.37 33.43
CA SER A 32 32.98 18.49 33.82
C SER A 32 33.12 19.65 32.83
N ILE A 33 34.35 20.08 32.55
CA ILE A 33 34.64 21.15 31.58
C ILE A 33 34.07 20.80 30.20
N ALA A 34 34.36 19.60 29.69
CA ALA A 34 33.89 19.16 28.38
C ALA A 34 32.36 19.15 28.29
N TYR A 35 31.68 18.60 29.30
CA TYR A 35 30.24 18.40 29.27
C TYR A 35 29.47 19.70 29.46
N GLU A 36 29.93 20.62 30.30
CA GLU A 36 29.27 21.92 30.47
C GLU A 36 29.32 22.75 29.18
N HIS A 37 30.49 22.83 28.52
CA HIS A 37 30.59 23.47 27.22
C HIS A 37 29.72 22.79 26.16
N ALA A 38 29.72 21.46 26.11
CA ALA A 38 28.91 20.72 25.14
C ALA A 38 27.39 20.84 25.39
N LYS A 39 26.94 20.94 26.66
CA LYS A 39 25.52 21.14 27.03
C LYS A 39 24.97 22.44 26.43
N VAL A 40 25.76 23.51 26.48
CA VAL A 40 25.39 24.81 25.89
C VAL A 40 25.76 24.93 24.41
N LYS A 41 26.19 23.83 23.77
CA LYS A 41 26.60 23.74 22.35
C LYS A 41 27.83 24.58 21.99
N ASN A 42 28.64 24.98 22.97
CA ASN A 42 29.96 25.55 22.72
C ASN A 42 30.94 24.42 22.40
N TYR A 43 30.82 23.86 21.20
CA TYR A 43 31.58 22.70 20.78
C TYR A 43 33.06 22.99 20.52
N GLU A 44 33.41 24.24 20.22
CA GLU A 44 34.80 24.68 20.06
C GLU A 44 35.56 24.55 21.37
N ALA A 45 35.01 25.10 22.46
CA ALA A 45 35.60 24.96 23.79
C ALA A 45 35.49 23.53 24.35
N ALA A 46 34.46 22.77 23.95
CA ALA A 46 34.27 21.41 24.41
C ALA A 46 35.25 20.42 23.77
N GLU A 47 35.78 20.68 22.57
CA GLU A 47 36.41 19.66 21.75
C GLU A 47 37.65 19.02 22.38
N ALA A 48 38.67 19.83 22.66
CA ALA A 48 39.93 19.36 23.22
C ALA A 48 39.74 18.59 24.55
N PRO A 49 39.00 19.11 25.57
CA PRO A 49 38.78 18.36 26.79
C PRO A 49 37.93 17.11 26.56
N LEU A 50 36.95 17.14 25.66
CA LEU A 50 36.12 15.96 25.36
C LEU A 50 36.93 14.81 24.75
N TRP A 51 37.82 15.11 23.81
CA TRP A 51 38.72 14.12 23.22
C TRP A 51 39.78 13.62 24.19
N LYS A 52 40.23 14.47 25.12
CA LYS A 52 41.07 14.03 26.24
C LYS A 52 40.35 13.00 27.11
N VAL A 53 39.10 13.25 27.51
CA VAL A 53 38.31 12.26 28.28
C VAL A 53 38.07 10.98 27.49
N ARG A 54 37.76 11.07 26.19
CA ARG A 54 37.60 9.89 25.31
C ARG A 54 38.84 9.00 25.31
N LYS A 55 40.03 9.60 25.23
CA LYS A 55 41.31 8.90 25.14
C LYS A 55 41.78 8.34 26.48
N GLU A 56 41.77 9.18 27.52
CA GLU A 56 42.39 8.84 28.82
C GLU A 56 41.41 8.19 29.79
N CYS A 57 40.10 8.46 29.65
CA CYS A 57 39.06 8.01 30.59
C CYS A 57 37.81 7.46 29.85
N PRO A 58 37.95 6.51 28.92
CA PRO A 58 36.86 6.07 28.04
C PRO A 58 35.67 5.45 28.79
N THR A 59 35.88 4.88 29.97
CA THR A 59 34.82 4.26 30.79
C THR A 59 34.18 5.22 31.80
N TYR A 60 34.64 6.48 31.89
CA TYR A 60 34.17 7.44 32.90
C TYR A 60 32.66 7.73 32.76
N SER A 61 32.20 8.06 31.55
CA SER A 61 30.78 8.27 31.30
C SER A 61 30.43 8.14 29.81
N VAL A 62 29.29 7.51 29.56
CA VAL A 62 28.68 7.43 28.22
C VAL A 62 28.43 8.81 27.60
N ALA A 63 28.34 9.85 28.46
CA ALA A 63 28.18 11.24 28.03
C ALA A 63 29.32 11.70 27.11
N THR A 64 30.56 11.21 27.29
CA THR A 64 31.68 11.52 26.39
C THR A 64 31.33 11.20 24.94
N PHE A 65 30.81 10.00 24.71
CA PHE A 65 30.41 9.54 23.37
C PHE A 65 29.17 10.28 22.87
N GLN A 66 28.19 10.56 23.74
CA GLN A 66 26.98 11.29 23.35
C GLN A 66 27.28 12.74 22.94
N PHE A 67 28.13 13.44 23.69
CA PHE A 67 28.55 14.79 23.35
C PHE A 67 29.50 14.78 22.15
N GLY A 68 30.35 13.75 22.01
CA GLY A 68 31.21 13.61 20.83
C GLY A 68 30.40 13.44 19.55
N GLN A 69 29.33 12.63 19.57
CA GLN A 69 28.40 12.50 18.44
C GLN A 69 27.75 13.84 18.09
N LYS A 70 27.32 14.62 19.09
CA LYS A 70 26.72 15.94 18.87
C LYS A 70 27.71 16.95 18.29
N LEU A 71 28.95 16.94 18.77
CA LEU A 71 30.04 17.79 18.28
C LEU A 71 30.36 17.45 16.83
N LEU A 72 30.59 16.17 16.53
CA LEU A 72 30.88 15.72 15.17
C LEU A 72 29.71 16.00 14.22
N ALA A 73 28.45 15.79 14.65
CA ALA A 73 27.28 16.14 13.85
C ALA A 73 27.19 17.66 13.57
N ALA A 74 27.57 18.50 14.54
CA ALA A 74 27.61 19.95 14.34
C ALA A 74 28.70 20.37 13.34
N LYS A 75 29.88 19.73 13.40
CA LYS A 75 30.94 19.90 12.39
C LYS A 75 30.48 19.43 11.02
N TYR A 76 29.92 18.22 10.94
CA TYR A 76 29.44 17.61 9.70
C TYR A 76 28.40 18.47 8.98
N LYS A 77 27.51 19.13 9.73
CA LYS A 77 26.51 20.05 9.17
C LYS A 77 27.15 21.27 8.49
N LYS A 78 28.29 21.75 8.99
CA LYS A 78 29.02 22.92 8.46
C LYS A 78 30.10 22.55 7.45
N ALA A 79 30.49 21.28 7.39
CA ALA A 79 31.60 20.79 6.59
C ALA A 79 31.32 20.83 5.08
N GLU A 80 32.37 21.11 4.31
CA GLU A 80 32.36 20.98 2.85
C GLU A 80 32.29 19.51 2.42
N ALA A 81 31.91 19.26 1.16
CA ALA A 81 31.71 17.90 0.65
C ALA A 81 32.93 16.98 0.85
N GLY A 82 34.15 17.51 0.65
CA GLY A 82 35.40 16.73 0.82
C GLY A 82 35.70 16.30 2.26
N GLN A 83 35.10 16.96 3.26
CA GLN A 83 35.36 16.69 4.69
C GLN A 83 34.33 15.76 5.33
N LYS A 84 33.17 15.57 4.67
CA LYS A 84 32.04 14.84 5.25
C LYS A 84 32.34 13.35 5.50
N ASN A 85 33.07 12.70 4.60
CA ASN A 85 33.42 11.29 4.75
C ASN A 85 34.31 11.03 5.97
N ALA A 86 35.30 11.91 6.22
CA ALA A 86 36.17 11.79 7.39
C ALA A 86 35.36 11.93 8.69
N LEU A 87 34.53 12.96 8.78
CA LEU A 87 33.66 13.17 9.96
C LEU A 87 32.65 12.04 10.16
N ALA A 88 32.10 11.47 9.08
CA ALA A 88 31.21 10.32 9.16
C ALA A 88 31.95 9.08 9.69
N ASN A 89 33.18 8.83 9.27
CA ASN A 89 34.02 7.75 9.81
C ASN A 89 34.33 7.96 11.30
N ASP A 90 34.61 9.19 11.73
CA ASP A 90 34.81 9.50 13.15
C ASP A 90 33.55 9.23 13.98
N MET A 91 32.37 9.59 13.45
CA MET A 91 31.08 9.28 14.07
C MET A 91 30.84 7.78 14.16
N ILE A 92 31.18 7.01 13.12
CA ILE A 92 31.07 5.54 13.13
C ILE A 92 32.01 4.94 14.18
N ALA A 93 33.26 5.39 14.25
CA ALA A 93 34.23 4.94 15.24
C ALA A 93 33.73 5.21 16.67
N LEU A 94 33.20 6.41 16.91
CA LEU A 94 32.68 6.80 18.22
C LEU A 94 31.45 5.98 18.64
N TRP A 95 30.62 5.53 17.70
CA TRP A 95 29.55 4.56 17.99
C TRP A 95 30.09 3.19 18.40
N LYS A 96 31.11 2.69 17.68
CA LYS A 96 31.75 1.40 17.98
C LYS A 96 32.44 1.41 19.34
N GLU A 97 33.17 2.48 19.66
CA GLU A 97 33.78 2.66 20.98
C GLU A 97 32.73 2.76 22.09
N ARG A 98 31.62 3.47 21.86
CA ARG A 98 30.52 3.51 22.83
C ARG A 98 29.98 2.10 23.11
N LYS A 99 29.80 1.25 22.10
CA LYS A 99 29.40 -0.16 22.28
C LYS A 99 30.45 -0.94 23.07
N GLN A 100 31.72 -0.73 22.77
CA GLN A 100 32.84 -1.39 23.47
C GLN A 100 32.87 -1.04 24.96
N TYR A 101 32.82 0.25 25.31
CA TYR A 101 32.97 0.69 26.71
C TYR A 101 31.66 0.70 27.50
N PHE A 102 30.51 0.83 26.82
CA PHE A 102 29.19 0.90 27.44
C PHE A 102 28.15 0.02 26.72
N PRO A 103 28.36 -1.31 26.64
CA PRO A 103 27.46 -2.20 25.93
C PRO A 103 26.02 -2.14 26.48
N ALA A 104 25.86 -2.19 27.81
CA ALA A 104 24.54 -2.13 28.46
C ALA A 104 23.79 -0.79 28.28
N LYS A 105 24.48 0.29 27.91
CA LYS A 105 23.89 1.62 27.67
C LYS A 105 23.83 1.96 26.17
N THR A 106 24.08 0.98 25.31
CA THR A 106 24.07 1.14 23.86
C THR A 106 22.93 0.34 23.26
N LYS A 107 21.95 1.05 22.70
CA LYS A 107 20.85 0.45 21.94
C LYS A 107 21.42 -0.02 20.61
N ILE A 108 21.52 -1.33 20.44
CA ILE A 108 22.21 -1.94 19.31
C ILE A 108 21.50 -1.62 17.99
N GLY A 109 20.16 -1.58 18.02
CA GLY A 109 19.33 -1.24 16.85
C GLY A 109 19.54 0.20 16.40
N ASP A 110 19.50 1.14 17.33
CA ASP A 110 19.75 2.57 17.04
C ASP A 110 21.18 2.81 16.54
N MET A 111 22.17 2.16 17.16
CA MET A 111 23.57 2.27 16.78
C MET A 111 23.81 1.77 15.35
N HIS A 112 23.48 0.50 15.05
CA HIS A 112 23.74 -0.09 13.74
C HIS A 112 22.94 0.61 12.63
N ALA A 113 21.69 1.00 12.89
CA ALA A 113 20.89 1.75 11.93
C ALA A 113 21.48 3.15 11.66
N SER A 114 22.03 3.81 12.69
CA SER A 114 22.71 5.09 12.54
C SER A 114 24.03 4.98 11.78
N ILE A 115 24.82 3.92 12.04
CA ILE A 115 26.05 3.62 11.28
C ILE A 115 25.70 3.36 9.82
N GLY A 116 24.73 2.48 9.54
CA GLY A 116 24.27 2.19 8.18
C GLY A 116 23.80 3.44 7.45
N GLN A 117 23.07 4.34 8.13
CA GLN A 117 22.63 5.60 7.53
C GLN A 117 23.78 6.56 7.23
N LEU A 118 24.76 6.68 8.13
CA LEU A 118 25.97 7.47 7.89
C LEU A 118 26.74 6.92 6.69
N MET A 119 26.87 5.60 6.60
CA MET A 119 27.55 4.95 5.48
C MET A 119 26.83 5.20 4.17
N HIS A 120 25.51 5.02 4.13
CA HIS A 120 24.68 5.27 2.95
C HIS A 120 24.74 6.74 2.50
N ASP A 121 24.52 7.69 3.41
CA ASP A 121 24.49 9.12 3.10
C ASP A 121 25.83 9.65 2.55
N ASN A 122 26.95 8.99 2.91
CA ASN A 122 28.31 9.37 2.54
C ASN A 122 28.96 8.42 1.53
N LYS A 123 28.21 7.44 1.00
CA LYS A 123 28.72 6.40 0.07
C LYS A 123 29.96 5.66 0.61
N ILE A 124 29.99 5.40 1.91
CA ILE A 124 31.06 4.63 2.56
C ILE A 124 30.75 3.14 2.41
N GLY A 125 31.72 2.37 1.93
CA GLY A 125 31.55 0.94 1.67
C GLY A 125 30.63 0.63 0.49
N THR A 126 30.27 -0.65 0.34
CA THR A 126 29.32 -1.12 -0.68
C THR A 126 27.89 -1.15 -0.14
N LYS A 127 26.90 -1.27 -1.03
CA LYS A 127 25.48 -1.42 -0.64
C LYS A 127 25.25 -2.63 0.27
N GLU A 128 25.99 -3.72 0.09
CA GLU A 128 25.95 -4.91 0.93
C GLU A 128 26.44 -4.61 2.34
N THR A 129 27.55 -3.89 2.48
CA THR A 129 28.06 -3.51 3.81
C THR A 129 27.13 -2.51 4.51
N GLN A 130 26.53 -1.58 3.77
CA GLN A 130 25.52 -0.65 4.28
C GLN A 130 24.26 -1.40 4.72
N TYR A 131 23.77 -2.32 3.88
CA TYR A 131 22.62 -3.17 4.17
C TYR A 131 22.88 -4.04 5.39
N ALA A 132 24.08 -4.63 5.52
CA ALA A 132 24.44 -5.49 6.64
C ALA A 132 24.34 -4.78 7.99
N GLU A 133 24.70 -3.48 8.06
CA GLU A 133 24.51 -2.68 9.27
C GLU A 133 23.03 -2.52 9.61
N PHE A 134 22.19 -2.15 8.65
CA PHE A 134 20.74 -2.09 8.90
C PHE A 134 20.13 -3.46 9.23
N HIS A 135 20.60 -4.54 8.59
CA HIS A 135 20.12 -5.89 8.85
C HIS A 135 20.47 -6.35 10.26
N LYS A 136 21.68 -6.05 10.77
CA LYS A 136 22.04 -6.28 12.18
C LYS A 136 21.16 -5.47 13.12
N ALA A 137 20.91 -4.19 12.81
CA ALA A 137 20.00 -3.37 13.60
C ALA A 137 18.61 -4.00 13.70
N TRP A 138 18.10 -4.52 12.58
CA TRP A 138 16.78 -5.12 12.48
C TRP A 138 16.68 -6.47 13.19
N THR A 139 17.70 -7.31 13.07
CA THR A 139 17.69 -8.68 13.60
C THR A 139 18.08 -8.76 15.07
N GLU A 140 19.02 -7.93 15.53
CA GLU A 140 19.49 -7.95 16.91
C GLU A 140 18.61 -7.11 17.86
N ASP A 141 17.96 -6.04 17.36
CA ASP A 141 17.24 -5.08 18.21
C ASP A 141 16.20 -4.25 17.42
N LYS A 142 15.27 -4.94 16.72
CA LYS A 142 14.18 -4.33 15.93
C LYS A 142 13.40 -3.25 16.68
N ALA A 143 13.20 -3.45 17.98
CA ALA A 143 12.44 -2.54 18.83
C ALA A 143 13.03 -1.12 18.85
N ASN A 144 14.36 -0.99 18.84
CA ASN A 144 15.04 0.31 18.87
C ASN A 144 15.33 0.90 17.48
N VAL A 145 14.86 0.29 16.38
CA VAL A 145 14.92 0.87 15.03
C VAL A 145 13.71 1.76 14.80
N SER A 146 13.74 3.00 15.30
CA SER A 146 12.58 3.91 15.32
C SER A 146 12.73 5.15 14.44
N ASN A 147 13.80 5.27 13.65
CA ASN A 147 13.99 6.40 12.75
C ASN A 147 13.40 6.07 11.37
N PRO A 148 12.38 6.81 10.89
CA PRO A 148 11.74 6.53 9.60
C PRO A 148 12.73 6.47 8.42
N LYS A 149 13.75 7.34 8.40
CA LYS A 149 14.75 7.37 7.32
C LYS A 149 15.57 6.07 7.29
N ASN A 150 15.91 5.54 8.45
CA ASN A 150 16.69 4.30 8.56
C ASN A 150 15.86 3.11 8.05
N VAL A 151 14.59 3.04 8.42
CA VAL A 151 13.64 2.00 7.95
C VAL A 151 13.51 2.05 6.42
N TYR A 152 13.33 3.24 5.84
CA TYR A 152 13.27 3.42 4.39
C TYR A 152 14.56 2.99 3.70
N THR A 153 15.72 3.46 4.20
CA THR A 153 17.02 3.18 3.59
C THR A 153 17.33 1.68 3.63
N TYR A 154 16.99 1.00 4.73
CA TYR A 154 17.14 -0.45 4.84
C TYR A 154 16.37 -1.20 3.74
N PHE A 155 15.08 -0.89 3.58
CA PHE A 155 14.26 -1.49 2.52
C PHE A 155 14.77 -1.12 1.12
N SER A 156 15.12 0.14 0.90
CA SER A 156 15.65 0.63 -0.37
C SER A 156 16.92 -0.11 -0.78
N LEU A 157 17.86 -0.31 0.16
CA LEU A 157 19.09 -1.05 -0.10
C LEU A 157 18.81 -2.50 -0.50
N LEU A 158 17.82 -3.16 0.11
CA LEU A 158 17.44 -4.51 -0.28
C LEU A 158 16.90 -4.57 -1.71
N VAL A 159 16.02 -3.62 -2.06
CA VAL A 159 15.48 -3.48 -3.43
C VAL A 159 16.60 -3.25 -4.44
N ASP A 160 17.55 -2.37 -4.11
CA ASP A 160 18.69 -2.08 -4.97
C ASP A 160 19.59 -3.32 -5.14
N LEU A 161 19.86 -4.06 -4.06
CA LEU A 161 20.63 -5.31 -4.09
C LEU A 161 19.92 -6.42 -4.87
N HIS A 162 18.59 -6.45 -4.83
CA HIS A 162 17.80 -7.34 -5.69
C HIS A 162 17.96 -6.97 -7.17
N GLY A 163 17.87 -5.68 -7.50
CA GLY A 163 18.12 -5.19 -8.86
C GLY A 163 19.54 -5.48 -9.37
N GLU A 164 20.50 -5.63 -8.47
CA GLU A 164 21.88 -6.07 -8.76
C GLU A 164 22.05 -7.60 -8.80
N GLY A 165 20.98 -8.39 -8.62
CA GLY A 165 21.02 -9.85 -8.61
C GLY A 165 21.64 -10.48 -7.36
N LYS A 166 21.91 -9.68 -6.31
CA LYS A 166 22.59 -10.11 -5.08
C LYS A 166 21.64 -10.57 -3.97
N LYS A 167 20.35 -10.26 -4.12
CA LYS A 167 19.28 -10.62 -3.17
C LYS A 167 18.06 -11.15 -3.92
N GLY A 168 17.37 -12.12 -3.31
CA GLY A 168 16.20 -12.74 -3.91
C GLY A 168 15.00 -11.80 -3.86
N ILE A 169 14.09 -11.94 -4.82
CA ILE A 169 12.82 -11.20 -4.77
C ILE A 169 11.99 -11.56 -3.52
N GLN A 170 12.11 -12.81 -3.04
CA GLN A 170 11.46 -13.26 -1.81
C GLN A 170 11.95 -12.46 -0.60
N ASP A 171 13.26 -12.19 -0.49
CA ASP A 171 13.83 -11.37 0.59
C ASP A 171 13.18 -9.98 0.62
N VAL A 172 12.95 -9.39 -0.57
CA VAL A 172 12.30 -8.07 -0.71
C VAL A 172 10.87 -8.11 -0.18
N PHE A 173 10.10 -9.15 -0.54
CA PHE A 173 8.72 -9.28 -0.10
C PHE A 173 8.61 -9.55 1.41
N ASP A 174 9.47 -10.41 1.94
CA ASP A 174 9.48 -10.72 3.36
C ASP A 174 9.85 -9.48 4.17
N LEU A 175 10.89 -8.75 3.77
CA LEU A 175 11.24 -7.50 4.44
C LEU A 175 10.17 -6.42 4.28
N TYR A 176 9.46 -6.37 3.15
CA TYR A 176 8.38 -5.41 2.95
C TYR A 176 7.29 -5.58 4.01
N ASP A 177 6.79 -6.80 4.21
CA ASP A 177 5.74 -7.07 5.19
C ASP A 177 6.21 -6.67 6.59
N ASP A 178 7.45 -7.06 6.93
CA ASP A 178 8.12 -6.73 8.19
C ASP A 178 8.27 -5.22 8.45
N VAL A 179 8.62 -4.47 7.41
CA VAL A 179 8.80 -3.02 7.44
C VAL A 179 7.46 -2.32 7.56
N ILE A 180 6.44 -2.77 6.82
CA ILE A 180 5.10 -2.19 6.91
C ILE A 180 4.52 -2.39 8.30
N GLU A 181 4.64 -3.58 8.87
CA GLU A 181 4.20 -3.86 10.24
C GLU A 181 4.92 -2.95 11.25
N LYS A 182 6.25 -2.81 11.15
CA LYS A 182 7.02 -1.91 12.01
C LYS A 182 6.56 -0.45 11.87
N ILE A 183 6.30 0.01 10.66
CA ILE A 183 5.79 1.37 10.40
C ILE A 183 4.42 1.54 11.07
N GLU A 184 3.49 0.62 10.88
CA GLU A 184 2.13 0.70 11.43
C GLU A 184 2.11 0.69 12.96
N ASN A 185 2.96 -0.11 13.59
CA ASN A 185 3.14 -0.14 15.04
C ASN A 185 3.66 1.21 15.55
N GLU A 186 4.68 1.78 14.89
CA GLU A 186 5.23 3.09 15.27
C GLU A 186 4.22 4.23 15.04
N GLU A 187 3.48 4.21 13.92
CA GLU A 187 2.40 5.15 13.65
C GLU A 187 1.33 5.09 14.75
N SER A 188 0.92 3.88 15.14
CA SER A 188 -0.09 3.65 16.20
C SER A 188 0.38 4.19 17.56
N GLU A 189 1.63 3.93 17.96
CA GLU A 189 2.16 4.49 19.21
C GLU A 189 2.20 6.03 19.21
N LYS A 190 2.59 6.65 18.09
CA LYS A 190 2.64 8.12 18.00
C LYS A 190 1.25 8.70 17.93
N ALA A 191 0.31 8.07 17.21
CA ALA A 191 -1.09 8.47 17.17
C ALA A 191 -1.72 8.41 18.57
N LYS A 192 -1.47 7.35 19.35
CA LYS A 192 -1.91 7.24 20.75
C LYS A 192 -1.39 8.39 21.60
N THR A 193 -0.09 8.68 21.52
CA THR A 193 0.51 9.83 22.24
C THR A 193 -0.11 11.17 21.83
N ILE A 194 -0.43 11.35 20.54
CA ILE A 194 -1.07 12.56 20.04
C ILE A 194 -2.49 12.66 20.62
N SER A 195 -3.30 11.60 20.52
CA SER A 195 -4.66 11.55 21.07
C SER A 195 -4.69 11.89 22.55
N GLU A 196 -3.87 11.21 23.37
CA GLU A 196 -3.80 11.44 24.82
C GLU A 196 -3.47 12.89 25.19
N LEU A 197 -2.54 13.52 24.47
CA LEU A 197 -2.12 14.89 24.76
C LEU A 197 -3.09 15.93 24.20
N THR A 198 -3.72 15.65 23.07
CA THR A 198 -4.75 16.51 22.48
C THR A 198 -6.02 16.49 23.33
N GLU A 199 -6.49 15.31 23.78
CA GLU A 199 -7.63 15.18 24.70
C GLU A 199 -7.39 15.95 26.01
N LYS A 200 -6.17 15.88 26.55
CA LYS A 200 -5.79 16.66 27.74
C LYS A 200 -5.86 18.17 27.52
N GLU A 201 -5.46 18.65 26.34
CA GLU A 201 -5.55 20.07 25.97
C GLU A 201 -7.01 20.51 25.77
N GLU A 202 -7.82 19.70 25.08
CA GLU A 202 -9.25 19.92 24.83
C GLU A 202 -10.08 19.89 26.12
N SER A 203 -9.69 19.09 27.11
CA SER A 203 -10.32 19.07 28.44
C SER A 203 -9.97 20.30 29.30
N GLY A 204 -9.28 21.30 28.74
CA GLY A 204 -8.89 22.53 29.43
C GLY A 204 -7.62 22.42 30.29
N THR A 205 -6.91 21.28 30.27
CA THR A 205 -5.67 21.12 31.05
C THR A 205 -4.46 21.64 30.29
N GLN A 206 -3.67 22.53 30.91
CA GLN A 206 -2.48 23.09 30.26
C GLN A 206 -1.37 22.03 30.13
N LEU A 207 -0.87 21.83 28.90
CA LEU A 207 0.29 20.97 28.65
C LEU A 207 1.60 21.61 29.14
N SER A 208 2.44 20.82 29.82
CA SER A 208 3.80 21.21 30.19
C SER A 208 4.69 21.40 28.95
N ASN A 209 5.80 22.12 29.11
CA ASN A 209 6.80 22.28 28.05
C ASN A 209 7.35 20.94 27.51
N LYS A 210 7.40 19.90 28.36
CA LYS A 210 7.82 18.55 27.97
C LYS A 210 6.76 17.86 27.11
N GLU A 211 5.49 17.99 27.47
CA GLU A 211 4.36 17.44 26.72
C GLU A 211 4.19 18.13 25.37
N LYS A 212 4.27 19.46 25.32
CA LYS A 212 4.23 20.23 24.05
C LYS A 212 5.33 19.77 23.07
N LYS A 213 6.55 19.54 23.58
CA LYS A 213 7.66 19.00 22.77
C LYS A 213 7.38 17.55 22.32
N LYS A 214 6.82 16.70 23.20
CA LYS A 214 6.45 15.31 22.88
C LYS A 214 5.37 15.27 21.79
N LEU A 215 4.32 16.10 21.91
CA LEU A 215 3.24 16.23 20.94
C LEU A 215 3.78 16.65 19.56
N LYS A 216 4.53 17.75 19.50
CA LYS A 216 5.16 18.23 18.26
C LYS A 216 6.06 17.16 17.62
N ARG A 217 6.91 16.51 18.41
CA ARG A 217 7.81 15.46 17.90
C ARG A 217 7.02 14.26 17.37
N SER A 218 5.96 13.85 18.06
CA SER A 218 5.13 12.71 17.64
C SER A 218 4.43 13.00 16.31
N GLY A 219 3.91 14.21 16.10
CA GLY A 219 3.33 14.62 14.82
C GLY A 219 4.34 14.61 13.67
N ILE A 220 5.57 15.08 13.89
CA ILE A 220 6.65 15.04 12.89
C ILE A 220 7.02 13.59 12.55
N ILE A 221 7.17 12.72 13.56
CA ILE A 221 7.51 11.31 13.35
C ILE A 221 6.39 10.60 12.58
N LEU A 222 5.13 10.82 12.96
CA LEU A 222 3.96 10.25 12.27
C LEU A 222 3.91 10.67 10.80
N SER A 223 4.09 11.97 10.51
CA SER A 223 4.14 12.47 9.14
C SER A 223 5.30 11.85 8.33
N ASN A 224 6.46 11.67 8.96
CA ASN A 224 7.62 11.06 8.30
C ASN A 224 7.39 9.56 8.02
N TYR A 225 6.76 8.82 8.94
CA TYR A 225 6.41 7.43 8.70
C TYR A 225 5.40 7.28 7.57
N SER A 226 4.41 8.17 7.47
CA SER A 226 3.47 8.18 6.35
C SER A 226 4.18 8.35 4.99
N LYS A 227 5.16 9.26 4.91
CA LYS A 227 6.00 9.45 3.70
C LYS A 227 6.85 8.22 3.40
N VAL A 228 7.46 7.62 4.42
CA VAL A 228 8.27 6.41 4.29
C VAL A 228 7.42 5.23 3.82
N LYS A 229 6.22 5.05 4.37
CA LYS A 229 5.25 4.03 3.94
C LYS A 229 4.91 4.17 2.46
N ALA A 230 4.67 5.41 2.01
CA ALA A 230 4.43 5.68 0.60
C ALA A 230 5.64 5.32 -0.28
N GLY A 231 6.86 5.68 0.14
CA GLY A 231 8.09 5.35 -0.59
C GLY A 231 8.38 3.84 -0.65
N VAL A 232 8.18 3.12 0.47
CA VAL A 232 8.29 1.65 0.53
C VAL A 232 7.27 1.00 -0.41
N ASN A 233 6.02 1.45 -0.37
CA ASN A 233 4.96 0.96 -1.27
C ASN A 233 5.26 1.24 -2.74
N GLN A 234 5.84 2.40 -3.07
CA GLN A 234 6.23 2.73 -4.44
C GLN A 234 7.31 1.77 -4.94
N LYS A 235 8.40 1.60 -4.18
CA LYS A 235 9.50 0.68 -4.54
C LYS A 235 9.02 -0.75 -4.69
N LEU A 236 8.16 -1.24 -3.79
CA LEU A 236 7.54 -2.56 -3.97
C LEU A 236 6.67 -2.59 -5.23
N GLY A 237 5.90 -1.53 -5.48
CA GLY A 237 5.04 -1.40 -6.65
C GLY A 237 5.79 -1.51 -7.98
N GLU A 238 7.03 -1.04 -8.05
CA GLU A 238 7.91 -1.18 -9.22
C GLU A 238 8.31 -2.64 -9.48
N LEU A 239 8.47 -3.44 -8.42
CA LEU A 239 8.82 -4.86 -8.50
C LEU A 239 7.60 -5.80 -8.55
N ALA A 240 6.44 -5.33 -8.13
CA ALA A 240 5.20 -6.07 -8.06
C ALA A 240 4.56 -6.22 -9.45
N ASP A 241 5.16 -7.03 -10.33
CA ASP A 241 4.54 -7.49 -11.57
C ASP A 241 3.99 -8.91 -11.41
N CYS A 242 3.30 -9.44 -12.42
CA CYS A 242 2.74 -10.78 -12.33
C CYS A 242 3.81 -11.88 -12.21
N LYS A 243 5.00 -11.67 -12.79
CA LYS A 243 6.10 -12.64 -12.72
C LYS A 243 6.60 -12.83 -11.29
N ASN A 244 6.58 -11.76 -10.50
CA ASN A 244 7.01 -11.78 -9.11
C ASN A 244 5.86 -12.07 -8.14
N LEU A 245 4.67 -11.51 -8.36
CA LEU A 245 3.53 -11.66 -7.45
C LEU A 245 2.96 -13.08 -7.46
N ILE A 246 2.87 -13.73 -8.62
CA ILE A 246 2.24 -15.05 -8.73
C ILE A 246 3.01 -16.11 -7.93
N PRO A 247 4.34 -16.28 -8.09
CA PRO A 247 5.10 -17.26 -7.30
C PRO A 247 5.09 -16.97 -5.80
N LEU A 248 5.25 -15.69 -5.41
CA LEU A 248 5.22 -15.25 -4.02
C LEU A 248 3.92 -15.67 -3.34
N TYR A 249 2.79 -15.23 -3.89
CA TYR A 249 1.51 -15.44 -3.27
C TYR A 249 1.05 -16.88 -3.36
N ASN A 250 1.45 -17.65 -4.39
CA ASN A 250 1.20 -19.09 -4.41
C ASN A 250 1.88 -19.78 -3.22
N THR A 251 3.14 -19.42 -2.92
CA THR A 251 3.90 -20.01 -1.80
C THR A 251 3.27 -19.66 -0.45
N GLN A 252 2.74 -18.44 -0.31
CA GLN A 252 2.13 -17.98 0.94
C GLN A 252 0.65 -18.36 1.10
N PHE A 253 -0.04 -18.70 0.02
CA PHE A 253 -1.51 -18.81 0.00
C PHE A 253 -2.03 -19.80 1.04
N ASP A 254 -1.49 -21.02 1.11
CA ASP A 254 -2.06 -22.03 1.99
C ASP A 254 -1.94 -21.68 3.48
N ALA A 255 -0.87 -21.00 3.88
CA ALA A 255 -0.67 -20.54 5.24
C ALA A 255 -1.51 -19.30 5.58
N LYS A 256 -1.74 -18.40 4.61
CA LYS A 256 -2.35 -17.08 4.85
C LYS A 256 -3.78 -16.92 4.31
N LYS A 257 -4.35 -17.93 3.65
CA LYS A 257 -5.71 -17.85 3.05
C LYS A 257 -6.83 -17.51 4.04
N SER A 258 -6.62 -17.73 5.34
CA SER A 258 -7.58 -17.38 6.40
C SER A 258 -7.38 -15.98 7.02
N ASP A 259 -6.30 -15.27 6.67
CA ASP A 259 -6.06 -13.88 7.08
C ASP A 259 -6.71 -12.91 6.08
N ILE A 260 -7.83 -12.30 6.48
CA ILE A 260 -8.60 -11.38 5.62
C ILE A 260 -7.79 -10.16 5.17
N ASN A 261 -6.89 -9.64 6.01
CA ASN A 261 -6.11 -8.46 5.67
C ASN A 261 -5.05 -8.79 4.63
N TRP A 262 -4.39 -9.95 4.79
CA TRP A 262 -3.46 -10.46 3.78
C TRP A 262 -4.18 -10.78 2.46
N VAL A 263 -5.29 -11.52 2.50
CA VAL A 263 -6.05 -11.89 1.31
C VAL A 263 -6.52 -10.65 0.54
N LYS A 264 -7.07 -9.64 1.22
CA LYS A 264 -7.50 -8.39 0.57
C LYS A 264 -6.33 -7.66 -0.07
N SER A 265 -5.17 -7.64 0.59
CA SER A 265 -3.96 -7.01 0.08
C SER A 265 -3.43 -7.74 -1.16
N ALA A 266 -3.31 -9.07 -1.11
CA ALA A 266 -2.87 -9.90 -2.22
C ALA A 266 -3.81 -9.79 -3.42
N SER A 267 -5.12 -9.94 -3.22
CA SER A 267 -6.15 -9.72 -4.26
C SER A 267 -6.01 -8.34 -4.89
N ARG A 268 -5.87 -7.28 -4.09
CA ARG A 268 -5.76 -5.91 -4.60
C ARG A 268 -4.49 -5.71 -5.43
N ARG A 269 -3.33 -6.23 -4.99
CA ARG A 269 -2.08 -6.11 -5.73
C ARG A 269 -2.14 -6.88 -7.04
N MET A 270 -2.63 -8.13 -7.03
CA MET A 270 -2.82 -8.90 -8.25
C MET A 270 -3.78 -8.22 -9.23
N TYR A 271 -4.90 -7.68 -8.76
CA TYR A 271 -5.84 -6.92 -9.59
C TYR A 271 -5.20 -5.65 -10.17
N SER A 272 -4.51 -4.86 -9.34
CA SER A 272 -3.87 -3.61 -9.76
C SER A 272 -2.76 -3.80 -10.80
N LYS A 273 -2.23 -5.02 -10.89
CA LYS A 273 -1.15 -5.39 -11.81
C LYS A 273 -1.66 -6.29 -12.94
N GLU A 274 -2.98 -6.37 -13.08
CA GLU A 274 -3.68 -7.10 -14.13
C GLU A 274 -3.37 -8.62 -14.16
N CYS A 275 -2.91 -9.18 -13.03
CA CYS A 275 -2.62 -10.61 -12.86
C CYS A 275 -3.89 -11.45 -12.66
N THR A 276 -5.00 -11.02 -13.25
CA THR A 276 -6.34 -11.54 -12.94
C THR A 276 -6.71 -12.81 -13.70
N ASP A 277 -5.92 -13.18 -14.70
CA ASP A 277 -6.11 -14.43 -15.44
C ASP A 277 -5.46 -15.65 -14.79
N ASP A 278 -4.56 -15.45 -13.82
CA ASP A 278 -3.89 -16.54 -13.11
C ASP A 278 -4.83 -17.26 -12.12
N PRO A 279 -4.80 -18.60 -11.99
CA PRO A 279 -5.64 -19.35 -11.06
C PRO A 279 -5.49 -18.92 -9.59
N LEU A 280 -4.34 -18.39 -9.19
CA LEU A 280 -4.15 -17.85 -7.86
C LEU A 280 -5.09 -16.68 -7.56
N PHE A 281 -5.33 -15.79 -8.54
CA PHE A 281 -6.25 -14.67 -8.33
C PHE A 281 -7.68 -15.16 -8.05
N PHE A 282 -8.11 -16.24 -8.72
CA PHE A 282 -9.36 -16.92 -8.41
C PHE A 282 -9.39 -17.40 -6.96
N LYS A 283 -8.35 -18.14 -6.53
CA LYS A 283 -8.25 -18.66 -5.15
C LYS A 283 -8.29 -17.54 -4.10
N LEU A 284 -7.63 -16.42 -4.38
CA LEU A 284 -7.64 -15.25 -3.50
C LEU A 284 -9.03 -14.61 -3.41
N VAL A 285 -9.73 -14.43 -4.54
CA VAL A 285 -11.09 -13.88 -4.52
C VAL A 285 -12.09 -14.84 -3.87
N GLU A 286 -11.94 -16.13 -4.08
CA GLU A 286 -12.75 -17.15 -3.40
C GLU A 286 -12.52 -17.12 -1.88
N SER A 287 -11.26 -17.11 -1.43
CA SER A 287 -10.95 -17.00 -0.01
C SER A 287 -11.48 -15.70 0.59
N GLN A 288 -11.32 -14.59 -0.12
CA GLN A 288 -11.85 -13.29 0.29
C GLN A 288 -13.37 -13.34 0.44
N HIS A 289 -14.06 -13.98 -0.52
CA HIS A 289 -15.51 -14.10 -0.48
C HIS A 289 -15.98 -14.98 0.69
N ASN A 290 -15.26 -16.05 1.00
CA ASN A 290 -15.60 -16.94 2.11
C ASN A 290 -15.42 -16.26 3.47
N LEU A 291 -14.40 -15.41 3.61
CA LEU A 291 -14.12 -14.66 4.83
C LEU A 291 -15.01 -13.41 4.99
N GLU A 292 -15.21 -12.67 3.90
CA GLU A 292 -15.96 -11.41 3.88
C GLU A 292 -16.73 -11.26 2.55
N PRO A 293 -17.93 -11.87 2.44
CA PRO A 293 -18.74 -11.80 1.24
C PRO A 293 -19.06 -10.36 0.85
N SER A 294 -18.89 -10.03 -0.43
CA SER A 294 -19.25 -8.71 -0.95
C SER A 294 -19.82 -8.78 -2.36
N ALA A 295 -20.58 -7.74 -2.75
CA ALA A 295 -21.16 -7.65 -4.09
C ALA A 295 -20.12 -7.84 -5.20
N LYS A 296 -18.91 -7.27 -5.03
CA LYS A 296 -17.81 -7.34 -5.99
C LYS A 296 -17.20 -8.74 -6.08
N THR A 297 -16.91 -9.37 -4.95
CA THR A 297 -16.33 -10.73 -4.92
C THR A 297 -17.32 -11.73 -5.51
N ALA A 298 -18.61 -11.66 -5.13
CA ALA A 298 -19.66 -12.47 -5.72
C ALA A 298 -19.79 -12.23 -7.24
N TYR A 299 -19.79 -10.97 -7.69
CA TYR A 299 -19.87 -10.68 -9.13
C TYR A 299 -18.69 -11.32 -9.89
N TYR A 300 -17.48 -11.20 -9.35
CA TYR A 300 -16.27 -11.73 -9.97
C TYR A 300 -16.28 -13.27 -10.03
N LEU A 301 -16.65 -13.94 -8.93
CA LEU A 301 -16.84 -15.39 -8.91
C LEU A 301 -17.90 -15.84 -9.93
N GLY A 302 -18.96 -15.03 -10.12
CA GLY A 302 -19.94 -15.26 -11.18
C GLY A 302 -19.34 -15.21 -12.60
N ILE A 303 -18.46 -14.24 -12.88
CA ILE A 303 -17.76 -14.13 -14.17
C ILE A 303 -16.86 -15.34 -14.41
N LEU A 304 -16.11 -15.76 -13.40
CA LEU A 304 -15.21 -16.91 -13.47
C LEU A 304 -15.97 -18.20 -13.72
N ALA A 305 -17.06 -18.42 -12.98
CA ALA A 305 -17.92 -19.57 -13.20
C ALA A 305 -18.51 -19.61 -14.62
N LEU A 306 -18.78 -18.46 -15.25
CA LEU A 306 -19.15 -18.42 -16.67
C LEU A 306 -17.98 -18.80 -17.61
N LYS A 307 -16.76 -18.34 -17.32
CA LYS A 307 -15.54 -18.70 -18.09
C LYS A 307 -15.33 -20.21 -18.06
N ASP A 308 -15.57 -20.83 -16.90
CA ASP A 308 -15.55 -22.28 -16.67
C ASP A 308 -16.77 -23.03 -17.23
N LYS A 309 -17.71 -22.35 -17.91
CA LYS A 309 -18.99 -22.92 -18.39
C LYS A 309 -19.93 -23.44 -17.29
N LYS A 310 -19.63 -23.20 -16.01
CA LYS A 310 -20.46 -23.53 -14.82
C LYS A 310 -21.60 -22.52 -14.64
N THR A 311 -22.53 -22.50 -15.60
CA THR A 311 -23.55 -21.45 -15.67
C THR A 311 -24.49 -21.38 -14.45
N SER A 312 -24.88 -22.53 -13.87
CA SER A 312 -25.73 -22.56 -12.67
C SER A 312 -25.04 -21.88 -11.47
N VAL A 313 -23.76 -22.17 -11.26
CA VAL A 313 -22.94 -21.57 -10.21
C VAL A 313 -22.79 -20.07 -10.44
N ALA A 314 -22.52 -19.67 -11.68
CA ALA A 314 -22.43 -18.25 -12.04
C ALA A 314 -23.70 -17.46 -11.68
N LEU A 315 -24.87 -18.03 -11.98
CA LEU A 315 -26.15 -17.42 -11.65
C LEU A 315 -26.37 -17.29 -10.14
N LYS A 316 -25.93 -18.26 -9.32
CA LYS A 316 -25.98 -18.14 -7.85
C LYS A 316 -25.18 -16.93 -7.38
N TYR A 317 -23.93 -16.83 -7.79
CA TYR A 317 -23.05 -15.73 -7.44
C TYR A 317 -23.54 -14.36 -7.95
N PHE A 318 -24.09 -14.28 -9.17
CA PHE A 318 -24.67 -13.02 -9.63
C PHE A 318 -25.93 -12.61 -8.86
N ASN A 319 -26.79 -13.54 -8.46
CA ASN A 319 -27.93 -13.19 -7.62
C ASN A 319 -27.47 -12.71 -6.23
N GLN A 320 -26.53 -13.41 -5.60
CA GLN A 320 -25.91 -12.96 -4.34
C GLN A 320 -25.26 -11.57 -4.49
N SER A 321 -24.57 -11.32 -5.60
CA SER A 321 -24.01 -10.01 -5.92
C SER A 321 -25.09 -8.92 -5.97
N ALA A 322 -26.21 -9.20 -6.63
CA ALA A 322 -27.34 -8.25 -6.71
C ALA A 322 -28.01 -8.01 -5.34
N GLU A 323 -28.03 -9.01 -4.45
CA GLU A 323 -28.54 -8.90 -3.08
C GLU A 323 -27.62 -8.01 -2.22
N LEU A 324 -26.31 -8.23 -2.30
CA LEU A 324 -25.28 -7.47 -1.56
C LEU A 324 -25.06 -6.05 -2.12
N GLU A 325 -25.51 -5.75 -3.34
CA GLU A 325 -25.38 -4.42 -3.91
C GLU A 325 -26.25 -3.39 -3.18
N THR A 326 -25.65 -2.25 -2.85
CA THR A 326 -26.35 -1.11 -2.23
C THR A 326 -26.71 -0.04 -3.26
N LYS A 327 -25.95 0.06 -4.35
CA LYS A 327 -26.20 1.05 -5.40
C LYS A 327 -27.16 0.50 -6.44
N ALA A 328 -28.29 1.19 -6.64
CA ALA A 328 -29.31 0.79 -7.61
C ALA A 328 -28.74 0.65 -9.05
N SER A 329 -27.83 1.56 -9.44
CA SER A 329 -27.18 1.53 -10.75
C SER A 329 -26.30 0.29 -10.95
N ASP A 330 -25.58 -0.15 -9.92
CA ASP A 330 -24.71 -1.33 -9.99
C ASP A 330 -25.54 -2.62 -9.89
N LYS A 331 -26.55 -2.65 -9.01
CA LYS A 331 -27.56 -3.72 -8.97
C LYS A 331 -28.23 -3.94 -10.34
N ALA A 332 -28.56 -2.86 -11.05
CA ALA A 332 -29.10 -2.92 -12.40
C ALA A 332 -28.14 -3.61 -13.38
N LYS A 333 -26.84 -3.33 -13.30
CA LYS A 333 -25.81 -3.97 -14.15
C LYS A 333 -25.73 -5.47 -13.89
N VAL A 334 -25.81 -5.89 -12.61
CA VAL A 334 -25.81 -7.32 -12.25
C VAL A 334 -27.04 -8.02 -12.83
N TYR A 335 -28.25 -7.45 -12.67
CA TYR A 335 -29.45 -8.00 -13.29
C TYR A 335 -29.38 -8.04 -14.82
N PHE A 336 -28.82 -7.01 -15.45
CA PHE A 336 -28.58 -7.01 -16.90
C PHE A 336 -27.65 -8.16 -17.31
N LYS A 337 -26.55 -8.39 -16.55
CA LYS A 337 -25.63 -9.50 -16.80
C LYS A 337 -26.33 -10.86 -16.71
N ILE A 338 -27.16 -11.07 -15.68
CA ILE A 338 -27.97 -12.29 -15.56
C ILE A 338 -28.91 -12.43 -16.77
N GLY A 339 -29.54 -11.34 -17.20
CA GLY A 339 -30.37 -11.32 -18.41
C GLY A 339 -29.61 -11.75 -19.67
N GLU A 340 -28.39 -11.25 -19.88
CA GLU A 340 -27.54 -11.67 -21.00
C GLU A 340 -27.17 -13.17 -20.93
N VAL A 341 -26.89 -13.71 -19.74
CA VAL A 341 -26.64 -15.14 -19.54
C VAL A 341 -27.87 -15.96 -19.93
N MET A 342 -29.04 -15.62 -19.40
CA MET A 342 -30.31 -16.29 -19.70
C MET A 342 -30.66 -16.23 -21.19
N LYS A 343 -30.42 -15.08 -21.83
CA LYS A 343 -30.61 -14.90 -23.28
C LYS A 343 -29.71 -15.84 -24.07
N LYS A 344 -28.42 -15.94 -23.71
CA LYS A 344 -27.46 -16.84 -24.37
C LYS A 344 -27.85 -18.31 -24.22
N GLN A 345 -28.47 -18.69 -23.11
CA GLN A 345 -29.04 -20.03 -22.89
C GLN A 345 -30.37 -20.27 -23.63
N GLY A 346 -30.88 -19.30 -24.41
CA GLY A 346 -32.18 -19.41 -25.08
C GLY A 346 -33.40 -19.23 -24.17
N SER A 347 -33.20 -18.98 -22.87
CA SER A 347 -34.27 -18.77 -21.89
C SER A 347 -34.84 -17.35 -21.97
N LYS A 348 -35.48 -17.00 -23.11
CA LYS A 348 -35.96 -15.65 -23.45
C LYS A 348 -36.92 -15.06 -22.41
N GLY A 349 -37.83 -15.86 -21.86
CA GLY A 349 -38.76 -15.44 -20.80
C GLY A 349 -38.04 -15.02 -19.50
N LYS A 350 -37.08 -15.82 -19.04
CA LYS A 350 -36.25 -15.50 -17.87
C LYS A 350 -35.36 -14.28 -18.14
N ALA A 351 -34.77 -14.20 -19.33
CA ALA A 351 -33.96 -13.05 -19.75
C ALA A 351 -34.77 -11.74 -19.67
N ARG A 352 -35.99 -11.72 -20.22
CA ARG A 352 -36.90 -10.56 -20.13
C ARG A 352 -37.20 -10.18 -18.68
N SER A 353 -37.46 -11.15 -17.80
CA SER A 353 -37.70 -10.90 -16.37
C SER A 353 -36.51 -10.17 -15.72
N TYR A 354 -35.29 -10.62 -15.98
CA TYR A 354 -34.08 -9.96 -15.45
C TYR A 354 -33.80 -8.59 -16.07
N TYR A 355 -34.06 -8.39 -17.37
CA TYR A 355 -34.00 -7.05 -17.97
C TYR A 355 -35.03 -6.10 -17.34
N ARG A 356 -36.23 -6.58 -17.00
CA ARG A 356 -37.24 -5.79 -16.27
C ARG A 356 -36.79 -5.49 -14.83
N LYS A 357 -36.14 -6.43 -14.13
CA LYS A 357 -35.51 -6.18 -12.83
C LYS A 357 -34.43 -5.09 -12.95
N ALA A 358 -33.59 -5.14 -13.97
CA ALA A 358 -32.60 -4.10 -14.24
C ALA A 358 -33.24 -2.73 -14.49
N LEU A 359 -34.30 -2.67 -15.30
CA LEU A 359 -35.06 -1.43 -15.56
C LEU A 359 -35.77 -0.88 -14.31
N LYS A 360 -36.22 -1.75 -13.39
CA LYS A 360 -36.79 -1.30 -12.10
C LYS A 360 -35.75 -0.57 -11.25
N GLN A 361 -34.48 -0.99 -11.32
CA GLN A 361 -33.38 -0.35 -10.60
C GLN A 361 -32.82 0.88 -11.35
N LYS A 362 -32.77 0.83 -12.68
CA LYS A 362 -32.31 1.92 -13.55
C LYS A 362 -33.22 2.06 -14.78
N PRO A 363 -34.29 2.89 -14.70
CA PRO A 363 -35.24 3.06 -15.82
C PRO A 363 -34.60 3.57 -17.11
N SER A 364 -33.49 4.30 -17.00
CA SER A 364 -32.71 4.83 -18.13
C SER A 364 -31.78 3.81 -18.80
N MET A 365 -31.77 2.54 -18.38
CA MET A 365 -30.95 1.49 -19.00
C MET A 365 -31.57 1.00 -20.33
N GLY A 366 -31.62 1.88 -21.34
CA GLY A 366 -32.33 1.65 -22.60
C GLY A 366 -31.87 0.42 -23.37
N VAL A 367 -30.61 -0.02 -23.18
CA VAL A 367 -30.09 -1.27 -23.76
C VAL A 367 -30.94 -2.50 -23.40
N CYS A 368 -31.59 -2.52 -22.23
CA CYS A 368 -32.52 -3.59 -21.84
C CYS A 368 -33.68 -3.72 -22.85
N TYR A 369 -34.24 -2.59 -23.29
CA TYR A 369 -35.32 -2.59 -24.27
C TYR A 369 -34.85 -3.04 -25.66
N LEU A 370 -33.63 -2.69 -26.08
CA LEU A 370 -33.04 -3.23 -27.32
C LEU A 370 -32.83 -4.75 -27.25
N ARG A 371 -32.40 -5.28 -26.10
CA ARG A 371 -32.27 -6.73 -25.90
C ARG A 371 -33.62 -7.43 -25.98
N ILE A 372 -34.64 -6.88 -25.34
CA ILE A 372 -36.02 -7.41 -25.42
C ILE A 372 -36.54 -7.34 -26.86
N ALA A 373 -36.38 -6.22 -27.55
CA ALA A 373 -36.80 -6.04 -28.94
C ALA A 373 -36.15 -7.08 -29.88
N SER A 374 -34.84 -7.29 -29.74
CA SER A 374 -34.11 -8.30 -30.51
C SER A 374 -34.60 -9.73 -30.24
N MET A 375 -34.86 -10.08 -28.97
CA MET A 375 -35.42 -11.40 -28.64
C MET A 375 -36.82 -11.59 -29.25
N ILE A 376 -37.68 -10.57 -29.19
CA ILE A 376 -39.04 -10.59 -29.79
C ILE A 376 -38.93 -10.78 -31.30
N ALA A 377 -38.15 -9.95 -31.99
CA ALA A 377 -37.96 -10.02 -33.44
C ALA A 377 -37.42 -11.39 -33.89
N SER A 378 -36.43 -11.95 -33.16
CA SER A 378 -35.88 -13.29 -33.45
C SER A 378 -36.88 -14.43 -33.25
N SER A 379 -38.04 -14.17 -32.63
CA SER A 379 -39.08 -15.18 -32.38
C SER A 379 -40.27 -15.05 -33.33
N ALA A 380 -40.24 -14.11 -34.29
CA ALA A 380 -41.36 -13.81 -35.17
C ALA A 380 -41.91 -15.05 -35.88
N ASN A 381 -41.04 -15.88 -36.45
CA ASN A 381 -41.45 -17.09 -37.18
C ASN A 381 -42.07 -18.17 -36.28
N SER A 382 -41.73 -18.18 -34.99
CA SER A 382 -42.16 -19.20 -34.03
C SER A 382 -43.34 -18.74 -33.15
N CYS A 383 -43.78 -17.49 -33.28
CA CYS A 383 -44.74 -16.86 -32.36
C CYS A 383 -45.92 -16.15 -33.02
N GLY A 384 -46.29 -16.58 -34.22
CA GLY A 384 -47.57 -16.29 -34.84
C GLY A 384 -48.10 -17.52 -35.56
N ASP A 385 -49.41 -17.56 -35.75
CA ASP A 385 -50.11 -18.71 -36.33
C ASP A 385 -50.28 -18.57 -37.85
N ASP A 386 -50.35 -17.32 -38.33
CA ASP A 386 -50.49 -16.96 -39.75
C ASP A 386 -49.42 -15.94 -40.18
N VAL A 387 -49.40 -15.58 -41.47
CA VAL A 387 -48.43 -14.64 -42.02
C VAL A 387 -48.56 -13.25 -41.38
N PHE A 388 -49.78 -12.79 -41.12
CA PHE A 388 -50.04 -11.46 -40.58
C PHE A 388 -49.53 -11.34 -39.13
N SER A 389 -49.92 -12.27 -38.27
CA SER A 389 -49.54 -12.36 -36.86
C SER A 389 -48.04 -12.59 -36.66
N LYS A 390 -47.40 -13.44 -37.49
CA LYS A 390 -45.92 -13.61 -37.50
C LYS A 390 -45.22 -12.30 -37.79
N ARG A 391 -45.70 -11.54 -38.78
CA ARG A 391 -45.13 -10.23 -39.13
C ARG A 391 -45.47 -9.17 -38.07
N ALA A 392 -46.65 -9.22 -37.45
CA ALA A 392 -47.07 -8.28 -36.41
C ALA A 392 -46.14 -8.28 -35.17
N VAL A 393 -45.41 -9.38 -34.93
CA VAL A 393 -44.34 -9.45 -33.92
C VAL A 393 -43.30 -8.33 -34.09
N TYR A 394 -43.01 -7.92 -35.33
CA TYR A 394 -42.06 -6.84 -35.59
C TYR A 394 -42.58 -5.46 -35.17
N TRP A 395 -43.89 -5.20 -35.13
CA TRP A 395 -44.41 -3.97 -34.52
C TRP A 395 -44.14 -3.91 -33.01
N LEU A 396 -44.26 -5.04 -32.31
CA LEU A 396 -43.93 -5.09 -30.89
C LEU A 396 -42.43 -4.86 -30.68
N ALA A 397 -41.59 -5.51 -31.48
CA ALA A 397 -40.14 -5.28 -31.44
C ALA A 397 -39.77 -3.82 -31.75
N GLU A 398 -40.42 -3.20 -32.73
CA GLU A 398 -40.27 -1.77 -33.04
C GLU A 398 -40.61 -0.89 -31.83
N ASN A 399 -41.74 -1.13 -31.16
CA ASN A 399 -42.16 -0.36 -29.98
C ASN A 399 -41.11 -0.40 -28.86
N TYR A 400 -40.56 -1.59 -28.59
CA TYR A 400 -39.46 -1.75 -27.63
C TYR A 400 -38.19 -1.02 -28.09
N ALA A 401 -37.82 -1.11 -29.36
CA ALA A 401 -36.66 -0.42 -29.90
C ALA A 401 -36.81 1.11 -29.78
N ARG A 402 -37.98 1.66 -30.14
CA ARG A 402 -38.27 3.10 -29.97
C ARG A 402 -38.22 3.53 -28.51
N ARG A 403 -38.75 2.71 -27.59
CA ARG A 403 -38.70 2.99 -26.15
C ARG A 403 -37.27 3.09 -25.64
N ALA A 404 -36.35 2.25 -26.14
CA ALA A 404 -34.93 2.31 -25.79
C ALA A 404 -34.33 3.72 -26.01
N GLY A 405 -34.52 4.29 -27.20
CA GLY A 405 -33.99 5.62 -27.52
C GLY A 405 -34.69 6.78 -26.81
N LYS A 406 -35.92 6.56 -26.30
CA LYS A 406 -36.65 7.56 -25.50
C LYS A 406 -36.14 7.63 -24.06
N VAL A 407 -35.86 6.48 -23.44
CA VAL A 407 -35.37 6.42 -22.05
C VAL A 407 -33.86 6.58 -21.93
N ASP A 408 -33.15 6.37 -23.04
CA ASP A 408 -31.69 6.47 -23.14
C ASP A 408 -31.32 7.21 -24.45
N PRO A 409 -31.19 8.54 -24.42
CA PRO A 409 -30.86 9.34 -25.59
C PRO A 409 -29.54 8.95 -26.27
N SER A 410 -28.58 8.36 -25.53
CA SER A 410 -27.32 7.89 -26.09
C SER A 410 -27.52 6.78 -27.13
N LEU A 411 -28.64 6.05 -27.02
CA LEU A 411 -29.02 4.98 -27.94
C LEU A 411 -29.93 5.45 -29.07
N LYS A 412 -30.29 6.75 -29.16
CA LYS A 412 -31.31 7.27 -30.09
C LYS A 412 -31.09 6.86 -31.54
N SER A 413 -29.84 6.95 -32.03
CA SER A 413 -29.49 6.58 -33.41
C SER A 413 -29.67 5.08 -33.65
N THR A 414 -29.05 4.24 -32.82
CA THR A 414 -29.16 2.77 -32.90
C THR A 414 -30.60 2.29 -32.75
N ALA A 415 -31.33 2.86 -31.79
CA ALA A 415 -32.74 2.57 -31.54
C ALA A 415 -33.62 2.92 -32.74
N SER A 416 -33.40 4.09 -33.36
CA SER A 416 -34.16 4.54 -34.53
C SER A 416 -33.89 3.66 -35.76
N LYS A 417 -32.63 3.31 -36.02
CA LYS A 417 -32.25 2.36 -37.10
C LYS A 417 -32.86 0.98 -36.88
N THR A 418 -32.78 0.47 -35.65
CA THR A 418 -33.36 -0.84 -35.27
C THR A 418 -34.87 -0.83 -35.44
N ALA A 419 -35.55 0.23 -34.97
CA ALA A 419 -36.99 0.40 -35.13
C ALA A 419 -37.41 0.45 -36.61
N ALA A 420 -36.68 1.19 -37.45
CA ALA A 420 -36.94 1.25 -38.88
C ALA A 420 -36.79 -0.13 -39.56
N ASN A 421 -35.78 -0.91 -39.19
CA ASN A 421 -35.62 -2.28 -39.71
C ASN A 421 -36.80 -3.18 -39.35
N TYR A 422 -37.27 -3.14 -38.10
CA TYR A 422 -38.44 -3.92 -37.69
C TYR A 422 -39.72 -3.43 -38.36
N LYS A 423 -39.91 -2.11 -38.48
CA LYS A 423 -41.05 -1.53 -39.21
C LYS A 423 -41.13 -2.05 -40.65
N ALA A 424 -40.00 -2.15 -41.34
CA ALA A 424 -39.94 -2.65 -42.72
C ALA A 424 -40.35 -4.12 -42.86
N LYS A 425 -40.21 -4.93 -41.80
CA LYS A 425 -40.57 -6.35 -41.77
C LYS A 425 -42.01 -6.61 -41.29
N ALA A 426 -42.60 -5.62 -40.62
CA ALA A 426 -43.97 -5.70 -40.12
C ALA A 426 -45.00 -5.69 -41.27
N PRO A 427 -46.29 -5.94 -41.01
CA PRO A 427 -47.34 -5.82 -42.02
C PRO A 427 -47.37 -4.39 -42.59
N SER A 428 -47.52 -4.32 -43.91
CA SER A 428 -47.59 -3.09 -44.69
C SER A 428 -48.96 -2.40 -44.55
N LYS A 429 -49.08 -1.19 -45.11
CA LYS A 429 -50.38 -0.52 -45.20
C LYS A 429 -51.41 -1.34 -45.97
N THR A 430 -51.00 -2.01 -47.05
CA THR A 430 -51.87 -2.90 -47.83
C THR A 430 -52.31 -4.10 -47.00
N ASP A 431 -51.41 -4.70 -46.21
CA ASP A 431 -51.77 -5.81 -45.31
C ASP A 431 -52.81 -5.36 -44.28
N ILE A 432 -52.69 -4.14 -43.73
CA ILE A 432 -53.68 -3.58 -42.79
C ILE A 432 -55.02 -3.30 -43.50
N PHE A 433 -54.99 -2.73 -44.71
CA PHE A 433 -56.20 -2.44 -45.49
C PHE A 433 -57.00 -3.69 -45.82
N ASN A 434 -56.31 -4.80 -46.10
CA ASN A 434 -56.93 -6.09 -46.40
C ASN A 434 -57.44 -6.84 -45.15
N ASN A 435 -57.14 -6.36 -43.94
CA ASN A 435 -57.56 -6.96 -42.67
C ASN A 435 -58.14 -5.90 -41.71
N PRO A 436 -59.16 -5.14 -42.11
CA PRO A 436 -59.64 -3.94 -41.40
C PRO A 436 -60.24 -4.24 -40.01
N GLU A 437 -60.71 -5.45 -39.77
CA GLU A 437 -61.28 -5.92 -38.51
C GLU A 437 -60.21 -6.14 -37.43
N ILE A 438 -58.96 -6.41 -37.80
CA ILE A 438 -57.87 -6.67 -36.84
C ILE A 438 -57.37 -5.35 -36.24
N LYS A 439 -57.79 -5.05 -35.00
CA LYS A 439 -57.33 -3.85 -34.27
C LYS A 439 -56.13 -4.11 -33.36
N THR A 440 -55.98 -5.34 -32.91
CA THR A 440 -54.91 -5.79 -32.02
C THR A 440 -54.52 -7.22 -32.34
N VAL A 441 -53.23 -7.55 -32.16
CA VAL A 441 -52.71 -8.90 -32.33
C VAL A 441 -52.13 -9.37 -31.00
N LYS A 442 -52.66 -10.48 -30.46
CA LYS A 442 -52.09 -11.15 -29.28
C LYS A 442 -50.95 -12.05 -29.74
N ILE A 443 -49.74 -11.80 -29.25
CA ILE A 443 -48.56 -12.59 -29.60
C ILE A 443 -48.34 -13.66 -28.51
N GLY A 444 -48.41 -14.93 -28.91
CA GLY A 444 -48.28 -16.09 -28.02
C GLY A 444 -46.85 -16.36 -27.52
N CYS A 445 -46.57 -17.63 -27.20
CA CYS A 445 -45.27 -18.10 -26.67
C CYS A 445 -44.83 -17.45 -25.35
N TRP A 446 -43.51 -17.45 -25.12
CA TRP A 446 -42.83 -16.66 -24.10
C TRP A 446 -43.09 -15.15 -24.18
N ILE A 447 -43.53 -14.61 -25.34
CA ILE A 447 -43.82 -13.18 -25.52
C ILE A 447 -45.08 -12.82 -24.73
N GLY A 448 -46.23 -13.43 -25.02
CA GLY A 448 -47.45 -13.23 -24.22
C GLY A 448 -47.87 -11.77 -24.07
N GLU A 449 -47.63 -10.94 -25.09
CA GLU A 449 -47.95 -9.51 -25.11
C GLU A 449 -48.82 -9.19 -26.33
N THR A 450 -49.65 -8.15 -26.21
CA THR A 450 -50.52 -7.69 -27.30
C THR A 450 -49.92 -6.46 -27.96
N VAL A 451 -49.97 -6.40 -29.29
CA VAL A 451 -49.59 -5.21 -30.07
C VAL A 451 -50.80 -4.64 -30.80
N ARG A 452 -50.90 -3.31 -30.84
CA ARG A 452 -51.95 -2.60 -31.56
C ARG A 452 -51.59 -2.48 -33.04
N VAL A 453 -52.57 -2.71 -33.92
CA VAL A 453 -52.41 -2.45 -35.36
C VAL A 453 -52.34 -0.93 -35.58
N PRO A 454 -51.32 -0.41 -36.28
CA PRO A 454 -51.22 1.01 -36.59
C PRO A 454 -52.45 1.52 -37.35
N LYS A 455 -52.90 2.74 -37.05
CA LYS A 455 -53.90 3.42 -37.88
C LYS A 455 -53.26 3.82 -39.21
N LEU A 456 -54.00 3.64 -40.31
CA LEU A 456 -53.53 3.87 -41.69
C LEU A 456 -53.22 5.33 -42.01
#